data_AF-A0A345IGJ6-F1
#
_entry.id   AF-A0A345IGJ6-F1
#
_cell.length_a   1.000
_cell.length_b   1.000
_cell.length_c   1.000
_cell.angle_alpha   90.00
_cell.angle_beta   90.00
_cell.angle_gamma   90.00
#
_symmetry.space_group_name_H-M   'P 1'
#
loop_
_entity.id
_entity.type
_entity.pdbx_description
1 polymer ?
#
loop_
_entity_poly.entity_id
_entity_poly.type
_entity_poly.pdbx_seq_one_letter_code
_entity_poly.pdbx_strand_id
1 'polypeptide(L)'
;MTPLGLWMQEALRLAEQTRLGGGDLAQVLAATAVAGHNAFISCWQGKFEYNVARPQGWMEQVQPGWTPPLPTPPFPSYPSGHATVSGAAAEVLARFFPLQARQLRRDAQDAAFSRVVGGIHWTLDGAAGLDVGRRVAWALLGESSP
;
A
#
# COMPACT_ATOMS: atom_id res chain seq x y z
N MET A 1 5.26 -9.87 -8.41
CA MET A 1 4.15 -9.95 -7.42
C MET A 1 3.61 -8.54 -7.21
N THR A 2 2.29 -8.34 -7.21
CA THR A 2 1.67 -7.01 -7.04
C THR A 2 1.31 -6.78 -5.56
N PRO A 3 1.29 -5.52 -5.06
CA PRO A 3 1.03 -5.26 -3.64
C PRO A 3 -0.35 -5.75 -3.21
N LEU A 4 -1.39 -5.56 -4.02
CA LEU A 4 -2.74 -6.05 -3.68
C LEU A 4 -2.80 -7.58 -3.62
N GLY A 5 -2.07 -8.28 -4.50
CA GLY A 5 -2.01 -9.75 -4.46
C GLY A 5 -1.48 -10.28 -3.13
N LEU A 6 -0.46 -9.63 -2.55
CA LEU A 6 0.06 -9.96 -1.23
C LEU A 6 -0.99 -9.77 -0.12
N TRP A 7 -1.70 -8.65 -0.15
CA TRP A 7 -2.74 -8.37 0.85
C TRP A 7 -3.96 -9.28 0.71
N MET A 8 -4.30 -9.73 -0.50
CA MET A 8 -5.34 -10.75 -0.70
C MET A 8 -4.91 -12.12 -0.16
N GLN A 9 -3.64 -12.50 -0.30
CA GLN A 9 -3.11 -13.71 0.33
C GLN A 9 -3.15 -13.61 1.86
N GLU A 10 -2.82 -12.45 2.41
CA GLU A 10 -2.90 -12.20 3.84
C GLU A 10 -4.35 -12.27 4.36
N ALA A 11 -5.30 -11.71 3.62
CA ALA A 11 -6.73 -11.82 3.92
C ALA A 11 -7.20 -13.29 3.99
N LEU A 12 -6.79 -14.10 3.00
CA LEU A 12 -7.09 -15.54 2.98
C LEU A 12 -6.46 -16.27 4.17
N ARG A 13 -5.19 -15.98 4.47
CA ARG A 13 -4.45 -16.57 5.60
C ARG A 13 -5.15 -16.27 6.93
N LEU A 14 -5.55 -15.02 7.15
CA LEU A 14 -6.27 -14.62 8.37
C LEU A 14 -7.64 -15.29 8.46
N ALA A 15 -8.38 -15.34 7.36
CA ALA A 15 -9.68 -15.99 7.32
C ALA A 15 -9.61 -17.50 7.63
N GLU A 16 -8.57 -18.18 7.14
CA GLU A 16 -8.31 -19.59 7.46
C GLU A 16 -7.99 -19.76 8.95
N GLN A 17 -7.11 -18.93 9.51
CA GLN A 17 -6.72 -18.98 10.92
C GLN A 17 -7.88 -18.75 11.88
N THR A 18 -8.81 -17.85 11.52
CA THR A 18 -9.99 -17.55 12.34
C THR A 18 -11.20 -18.40 11.95
N ARG A 19 -11.07 -19.32 10.99
CA ARG A 19 -12.15 -20.19 10.48
C ARG A 19 -13.41 -19.41 10.09
N LEU A 20 -13.25 -18.32 9.32
CA LEU A 20 -14.37 -17.51 8.86
C LEU A 20 -15.35 -18.36 8.02
N GLY A 21 -16.65 -18.09 8.20
CA GLY A 21 -17.68 -18.64 7.32
C GLY A 21 -17.59 -18.05 5.91
N GLY A 22 -18.19 -18.73 4.93
CA GLY A 22 -18.11 -18.32 3.52
C GLY A 22 -18.66 -16.90 3.25
N GLY A 23 -19.72 -16.49 3.96
CA GLY A 23 -20.27 -15.14 3.86
C GLY A 23 -19.29 -14.06 4.36
N ASP A 24 -18.68 -14.27 5.52
CA ASP A 24 -17.70 -13.34 6.09
C ASP A 24 -16.42 -13.28 5.25
N LEU A 25 -15.95 -14.43 4.76
CA LEU A 25 -14.82 -14.51 3.84
C LEU A 25 -15.08 -13.68 2.57
N ALA A 26 -16.28 -13.81 1.98
CA ALA A 26 -16.64 -13.04 0.80
C ALA A 26 -16.63 -11.53 1.09
N GLN A 27 -17.11 -11.10 2.26
CA GLN A 27 -17.06 -9.69 2.66
C GLN A 27 -15.64 -9.17 2.84
N VAL A 28 -14.78 -9.92 3.54
CA VAL A 28 -13.36 -9.55 3.75
C VAL A 28 -12.64 -9.40 2.41
N LEU A 29 -12.77 -10.38 1.52
CA LEU A 29 -12.11 -10.35 0.22
C LEU A 29 -12.63 -9.22 -0.66
N ALA A 30 -13.95 -9.03 -0.70
CA ALA A 30 -14.56 -7.95 -1.49
C ALA A 30 -14.14 -6.57 -0.98
N ALA A 31 -14.20 -6.33 0.32
CA ALA A 31 -13.79 -5.06 0.92
C ALA A 31 -12.30 -4.77 0.67
N THR A 32 -11.43 -5.78 0.84
CA THR A 32 -9.98 -5.64 0.59
C THR A 32 -9.68 -5.35 -0.87
N ALA A 33 -10.35 -6.04 -1.79
CA ALA A 33 -10.19 -5.83 -3.23
C ALA A 33 -10.69 -4.44 -3.67
N VAL A 34 -11.86 -4.01 -3.21
CA VAL A 34 -12.44 -2.68 -3.53
C VAL A 34 -11.56 -1.57 -2.96
N ALA A 35 -11.12 -1.67 -1.70
CA ALA A 35 -10.22 -0.68 -1.11
C ALA A 35 -8.88 -0.61 -1.85
N GLY A 36 -8.29 -1.77 -2.18
CA GLY A 36 -7.06 -1.84 -2.95
C GLY A 36 -7.19 -1.25 -4.35
N HIS A 37 -8.32 -1.50 -5.03
CA HIS A 37 -8.61 -0.93 -6.34
C HIS A 37 -8.77 0.60 -6.29
N ASN A 38 -9.57 1.11 -5.36
CA ASN A 38 -9.75 2.56 -5.19
C ASN A 38 -8.44 3.24 -4.78
N ALA A 39 -7.64 2.58 -3.94
CA ALA A 39 -6.31 3.06 -3.56
C ALA A 39 -5.37 3.16 -4.78
N PHE A 40 -5.45 2.23 -5.72
CA PHE A 40 -4.72 2.30 -6.98
C PHE A 40 -5.16 3.50 -7.83
N ILE A 41 -6.46 3.75 -7.97
CA ILE A 41 -7.00 4.91 -8.71
C ILE A 41 -6.46 6.21 -8.11
N SER A 42 -6.61 6.41 -6.81
CA SER A 42 -6.13 7.62 -6.12
C SER A 42 -4.60 7.77 -6.21
N CYS A 43 -3.87 6.66 -6.09
CA CYS A 43 -2.42 6.67 -6.23
C CYS A 43 -1.99 7.09 -7.65
N TRP A 44 -2.60 6.51 -8.68
CA TRP A 44 -2.24 6.81 -10.07
C TRP A 44 -2.62 8.23 -10.46
N GLN A 45 -3.75 8.75 -9.97
CA GLN A 45 -4.09 10.16 -10.13
C GLN A 45 -2.97 11.04 -9.54
N GLY A 46 -2.54 10.79 -8.30
CA GLY A 46 -1.44 11.54 -7.69
C GLY A 46 -0.13 11.43 -8.46
N LYS A 47 0.20 10.22 -8.98
CA LYS A 47 1.42 10.00 -9.79
C LYS A 47 1.50 10.91 -11.00
N PHE A 48 0.41 11.01 -11.74
CA PHE A 48 0.37 11.77 -12.99
C PHE A 48 -0.05 13.23 -12.81
N GLU A 49 -0.59 13.61 -11.65
CA GLU A 49 -0.74 15.00 -11.25
C GLU A 49 0.63 15.63 -10.95
N TYR A 50 1.40 15.01 -10.04
CA TYR A 50 2.64 15.60 -9.54
C TYR A 50 3.90 15.25 -10.35
N ASN A 51 3.87 14.16 -11.14
CA ASN A 51 4.96 13.71 -12.01
C ASN A 51 6.36 13.72 -11.36
N VAL A 52 6.44 13.34 -10.08
CA VAL A 52 7.69 13.40 -9.30
C VAL A 52 8.72 12.39 -9.82
N ALA A 53 9.96 12.86 -10.00
CA ALA A 53 11.09 12.04 -10.43
C ALA A 53 11.46 10.94 -9.42
N ARG A 54 11.98 9.82 -9.93
CA ARG A 54 12.47 8.68 -9.14
C ARG A 54 13.85 9.00 -8.53
N PRO A 55 14.23 8.34 -7.41
CA PRO A 55 15.56 8.49 -6.83
C PRO A 55 16.70 8.26 -7.81
N GLN A 56 16.59 7.26 -8.69
CA GLN A 56 17.60 6.98 -9.72
C GLN A 56 17.90 8.19 -10.62
N GLY A 57 16.88 8.96 -11.03
CA GLY A 57 17.09 10.13 -11.88
C GLY A 57 17.87 11.24 -11.19
N TRP A 58 17.71 11.38 -9.88
CA TRP A 58 18.50 12.31 -9.06
C TRP A 58 19.90 11.78 -8.79
N MET A 59 20.01 10.50 -8.42
CA MET A 59 21.28 9.87 -8.08
C MET A 59 22.25 9.85 -9.26
N GLU A 60 21.77 9.72 -10.51
CA GLU A 60 22.64 9.82 -11.68
C GLU A 60 23.37 11.17 -11.78
N GLN A 61 22.78 12.25 -11.25
CA GLN A 61 23.40 13.58 -11.24
C GLN A 61 24.39 13.77 -10.09
N VAL A 62 24.18 13.08 -8.96
CA VAL A 62 24.99 13.23 -7.73
C VAL A 62 26.13 12.20 -7.69
N GLN A 63 25.85 10.97 -8.09
CA GLN A 63 26.77 9.84 -8.12
C GLN A 63 26.53 9.01 -9.40
N PRO A 64 27.12 9.42 -10.54
CA PRO A 64 27.00 8.71 -11.80
C PRO A 64 27.33 7.21 -11.67
N GLY A 65 26.53 6.36 -12.28
CA GLY A 65 26.68 4.90 -12.22
C GLY A 65 26.13 4.25 -10.94
N TRP A 66 25.53 5.01 -10.03
CA TRP A 66 24.75 4.43 -8.94
C TRP A 66 23.52 3.70 -9.48
N THR A 67 23.24 2.51 -8.95
CA THR A 67 22.05 1.73 -9.30
C THR A 67 21.24 1.36 -8.06
N PRO A 68 19.90 1.45 -8.11
CA PRO A 68 19.06 1.05 -7.00
C PRO A 68 19.09 -0.48 -6.79
N PRO A 69 18.99 -0.97 -5.54
CA PRO A 69 18.90 -2.41 -5.26
C PRO A 69 17.72 -3.11 -5.94
N LEU A 70 16.61 -2.39 -6.16
CA LEU A 70 15.45 -2.89 -6.89
C LEU A 70 15.34 -2.20 -8.25
N PRO A 71 14.86 -2.89 -9.30
CA PRO A 71 14.59 -2.26 -10.58
C PRO A 71 13.53 -1.17 -10.42
N THR A 72 13.84 0.03 -10.90
CA THR A 72 12.93 1.18 -10.87
C THR A 72 11.71 0.92 -11.76
N PRO A 73 10.48 0.92 -11.23
CA PRO A 73 9.29 0.75 -12.06
C PRO A 73 9.04 1.97 -12.96
N PRO A 74 8.52 1.79 -14.20
CA PRO A 74 8.42 2.83 -15.21
C PRO A 74 7.19 3.74 -15.03
N PHE A 75 7.10 4.42 -13.88
CA PHE A 75 6.05 5.41 -13.56
C PHE A 75 6.53 6.38 -12.47
N PRO A 76 5.90 7.57 -12.32
CA PRO A 76 6.31 8.60 -11.36
C PRO A 76 6.37 8.11 -9.91
N SER A 77 7.21 8.76 -9.10
CA SER A 77 7.52 8.32 -7.73
C SER A 77 6.38 8.56 -6.76
N TYR A 78 5.81 9.76 -6.71
CA TYR A 78 4.89 10.18 -5.66
C TYR A 78 3.41 10.05 -6.05
N PRO A 79 2.52 9.52 -5.20
CA PRO A 79 2.81 8.78 -3.97
C PRO A 79 3.24 7.32 -4.29
N SER A 80 3.75 6.59 -3.29
CA SER A 80 4.14 5.19 -3.48
C SER A 80 2.94 4.26 -3.58
N GLY A 81 2.81 3.54 -4.70
CA GLY A 81 1.69 2.60 -4.91
C GLY A 81 1.70 1.40 -3.97
N HIS A 82 2.88 0.90 -3.57
CA HIS A 82 2.95 -0.14 -2.54
C HIS A 82 2.42 0.37 -1.21
N ALA A 83 2.82 1.59 -0.81
CA ALA A 83 2.37 2.20 0.43
C ALA A 83 0.86 2.50 0.40
N THR A 84 0.32 3.03 -0.70
CA THR A 84 -1.11 3.35 -0.82
C THR A 84 -2.00 2.12 -0.73
N VAL A 85 -1.67 1.06 -1.47
CA VAL A 85 -2.43 -0.20 -1.40
C VAL A 85 -2.30 -0.86 -0.03
N SER A 86 -1.09 -0.83 0.55
CA SER A 86 -0.87 -1.43 1.86
C SER A 86 -1.59 -0.69 2.98
N GLY A 87 -1.61 0.64 2.95
CA GLY A 87 -2.38 1.44 3.90
C GLY A 87 -3.88 1.14 3.81
N ALA A 88 -4.43 1.02 2.61
CA ALA A 88 -5.84 0.71 2.42
C ALA A 88 -6.19 -0.70 2.89
N ALA A 89 -5.44 -1.71 2.45
CA ALA A 89 -5.68 -3.10 2.81
C ALA A 89 -5.49 -3.35 4.31
N ALA A 90 -4.48 -2.77 4.93
CA ALA A 90 -4.24 -2.94 6.36
C ALA A 90 -5.37 -2.38 7.23
N GLU A 91 -5.96 -1.23 6.89
CA GLU A 91 -7.10 -0.69 7.64
C GLU A 91 -8.36 -1.53 7.45
N VAL A 92 -8.64 -1.98 6.21
CA VAL A 92 -9.78 -2.89 5.97
C VAL A 92 -9.61 -4.18 6.75
N LEU A 93 -8.44 -4.83 6.67
CA LEU A 93 -8.21 -6.06 7.42
C LEU A 93 -8.19 -5.82 8.93
N ALA A 94 -7.66 -4.70 9.42
CA ALA A 94 -7.73 -4.34 10.84
C ALA A 94 -9.17 -4.22 11.35
N ARG A 95 -10.11 -3.80 10.50
CA ARG A 95 -11.54 -3.71 10.82
C ARG A 95 -12.21 -5.08 10.99
N PHE A 96 -11.80 -6.07 10.21
CA PHE A 96 -12.30 -7.45 10.30
C PHE A 96 -11.54 -8.31 11.32
N PHE A 97 -10.26 -8.00 11.54
CA PHE A 97 -9.33 -8.75 12.39
C PHE A 97 -8.69 -7.83 13.45
N PRO A 98 -9.49 -7.36 14.44
CA PRO A 98 -9.03 -6.33 15.38
C PRO A 98 -7.87 -6.76 16.27
N LEU A 99 -7.72 -8.06 16.53
CA LEU A 99 -6.58 -8.61 17.29
C LEU A 99 -5.26 -8.45 16.52
N GLN A 100 -5.31 -8.44 15.19
CA GLN A 100 -4.15 -8.31 14.29
C GLN A 100 -3.93 -6.88 13.82
N ALA A 101 -4.82 -5.93 14.14
CA ALA A 101 -4.80 -4.55 13.64
C ALA A 101 -3.44 -3.86 13.80
N ARG A 102 -2.78 -4.01 14.96
CA ARG A 102 -1.45 -3.42 15.18
C ARG A 102 -0.39 -4.01 14.24
N GLN A 103 -0.41 -5.32 14.05
CA GLN A 103 0.53 -6.00 13.16
C GLN A 103 0.28 -5.62 11.71
N LEU A 104 -0.97 -5.63 11.26
CA LEU A 104 -1.33 -5.26 9.88
C LEU A 104 -0.89 -3.83 9.53
N ARG A 105 -1.12 -2.87 10.43
CA ARG A 105 -0.64 -1.49 10.24
C ARG A 105 0.88 -1.41 10.23
N ARG A 106 1.56 -2.25 11.02
CA ARG A 106 3.02 -2.33 11.00
C ARG A 106 3.53 -2.92 9.69
N ASP A 107 2.91 -3.99 9.19
CA ASP A 107 3.28 -4.61 7.92
C ASP A 107 3.09 -3.63 6.74
N ALA A 108 2.07 -2.78 6.78
CA ALA A 108 1.92 -1.70 5.81
C ALA A 108 3.05 -0.67 5.88
N GLN A 109 3.48 -0.29 7.08
CA GLN A 109 4.64 0.60 7.27
C GLN A 109 5.93 -0.04 6.73
N ASP A 110 6.15 -1.31 7.03
CA ASP A 110 7.33 -2.05 6.55
C ASP A 110 7.28 -2.23 5.02
N ALA A 111 6.09 -2.46 4.45
CA ALA A 111 5.89 -2.48 3.00
C ALA A 111 6.24 -1.13 2.35
N ALA A 112 5.84 0.00 2.95
CA ALA A 112 6.21 1.33 2.48
C ALA A 112 7.73 1.58 2.62
N PHE A 113 8.30 1.31 3.79
CA PHE A 113 9.72 1.56 4.09
C PHE A 113 10.66 0.69 3.24
N SER A 114 10.28 -0.55 2.95
CA SER A 114 11.07 -1.44 2.09
C SER A 114 11.30 -0.87 0.68
N ARG A 115 10.47 0.09 0.23
CA ARG A 115 10.66 0.76 -1.07
C ARG A 115 11.74 1.84 -1.03
N VAL A 116 11.96 2.43 0.14
CA VAL A 116 13.07 3.36 0.41
C VAL A 116 14.38 2.56 0.48
N VAL A 117 14.39 1.46 1.24
CA VAL A 117 15.53 0.52 1.28
C VAL A 117 15.86 -0.02 -0.11
N GLY A 118 14.83 -0.29 -0.93
CA GLY A 118 14.99 -0.69 -2.32
C GLY A 118 15.49 0.40 -3.27
N GLY A 119 15.68 1.64 -2.81
CA GLY A 119 16.20 2.76 -3.60
C GLY A 119 15.23 3.31 -4.66
N ILE A 120 13.95 2.95 -4.62
CA ILE A 120 12.98 3.30 -5.68
C ILE A 120 11.93 4.33 -5.28
N HIS A 121 11.86 4.71 -4.00
CA HIS A 121 10.94 5.73 -3.48
C HIS A 121 11.62 6.61 -2.43
N TRP A 122 11.17 7.86 -2.34
CA TRP A 122 11.49 8.76 -1.24
C TRP A 122 10.71 8.37 0.02
N THR A 123 11.19 8.74 1.21
CA THR A 123 10.45 8.52 2.47
C THR A 123 9.08 9.20 2.45
N LEU A 124 8.99 10.40 1.88
CA LEU A 124 7.75 11.16 1.72
C LEU A 124 6.72 10.42 0.84
N ASP A 125 7.16 9.70 -0.20
CA ASP A 125 6.26 8.93 -1.09
C ASP A 125 5.54 7.83 -0.32
N GLY A 126 6.27 7.18 0.60
CA GLY A 126 5.73 6.14 1.47
C GLY A 126 4.74 6.71 2.49
N ALA A 127 5.11 7.79 3.18
CA ALA A 127 4.26 8.43 4.18
C ALA A 127 2.93 8.94 3.58
N ALA A 128 3.00 9.67 2.47
CA ALA A 128 1.82 10.14 1.77
C ALA A 128 0.99 8.98 1.19
N GLY A 129 1.66 7.95 0.66
CA GLY A 129 0.97 6.76 0.17
C GLY A 129 0.14 6.09 1.27
N LEU A 130 0.73 5.83 2.44
CA LEU A 130 0.03 5.25 3.59
C LEU A 130 -1.16 6.12 4.04
N ASP A 131 -1.02 7.44 4.01
CA ASP A 131 -2.10 8.37 4.36
C ASP A 131 -3.28 8.29 3.37
N VAL A 132 -3.00 8.36 2.06
CA VAL A 132 -4.02 8.21 1.02
C VAL A 132 -4.73 6.85 1.15
N GLY A 133 -3.97 5.78 1.37
CA GLY A 133 -4.51 4.43 1.54
C GLY A 133 -5.49 4.34 2.71
N ARG A 134 -5.09 4.85 3.88
CA ARG A 134 -5.94 4.88 5.09
C ARG A 134 -7.25 5.63 4.83
N ARG A 135 -7.18 6.80 4.21
CA ARG A 135 -8.38 7.61 3.89
C ARG A 135 -9.33 6.89 2.92
N VAL A 136 -8.80 6.17 1.93
CA VAL A 136 -9.61 5.35 1.02
C VAL A 136 -10.34 4.25 1.79
N ALA A 137 -9.65 3.57 2.69
CA ALA A 137 -10.27 2.53 3.52
C ALA A 137 -11.36 3.10 4.43
N TRP A 138 -11.10 4.22 5.13
CA TRP A 138 -12.10 4.85 6.00
C TRP A 138 -13.33 5.33 5.22
N ALA A 139 -13.12 5.92 4.04
CA ALA A 139 -14.23 6.33 3.17
C ALA A 139 -15.09 5.12 2.75
N LEU A 140 -14.47 3.98 2.44
CA LEU A 140 -15.18 2.74 2.11
C LEU A 140 -15.94 2.17 3.32
N LEU A 141 -15.34 2.21 4.51
CA LEU A 141 -15.90 1.65 5.74
C LEU A 141 -16.93 2.57 6.43
N GLY A 142 -17.08 3.81 5.95
CA GLY A 142 -17.93 4.82 6.59
C GLY A 142 -17.35 5.35 7.92
N GLU A 143 -16.03 5.28 8.08
CA GLU A 143 -15.31 5.72 9.27
C GLU A 143 -14.81 7.17 9.11
N SER A 144 -14.81 7.93 10.20
CA SER A 144 -14.20 9.27 10.24
C SER A 144 -12.71 9.14 10.54
N SER A 145 -11.87 10.03 9.99
CA SER A 145 -10.46 10.10 10.40
C SER A 145 -10.37 10.34 11.91
N PRO A 146 -9.47 9.66 12.63
CA PRO A 146 -9.30 9.83 14.07
C PRO A 146 -8.81 11.23 14.45
#